data_AF-A0A351ATN2-F1
#
_entry.id   AF-A0A351ATN2-F1
#
_cell.length_a   1.000
_cell.length_b   1.000
_cell.length_c   1.000
_cell.angle_alpha   90.00
_cell.angle_beta   90.00
_cell.angle_gamma   90.00
#
_symmetry.space_group_name_H-M   'P 1'
#
loop_
_entity.id
_entity.type
_entity.pdbx_description
1 polymer ?
#
loop_
_entity_poly.entity_id
_entity_poly.type
_entity_poly.pdbx_seq_one_letter_code
_entity_poly.pdbx_strand_id
1 'polypeptide(L)'
;MKDYNLTRFLSAQEAPADGYSQALVEIQSGRKIHHWIWYIFPQLHGLGKSPNSMFYGIHGLGEAKAYLSNPVLKSRLVEISK
;
A
#
# COMPACT_ATOMS: atom_id res chain seq x y z
N MET A 1 -17.22 -15.00 2.07
CA MET A 1 -16.07 -14.12 2.37
C MET A 1 -16.42 -12.74 1.83
N LYS A 2 -16.02 -11.66 2.51
CA LYS A 2 -16.27 -10.31 2.00
C LYS A 2 -15.19 -10.03 0.95
N ASP A 3 -15.58 -9.77 -0.28
CA ASP A 3 -14.64 -9.45 -1.34
C ASP A 3 -14.15 -8.02 -1.15
N TYR A 4 -12.86 -7.87 -0.83
CA TYR A 4 -12.21 -6.56 -0.74
C TYR A 4 -11.58 -6.22 -2.08
N ASN A 5 -11.70 -4.97 -2.52
CA ASN A 5 -11.06 -4.48 -3.75
C ASN A 5 -9.55 -4.27 -3.54
N LEU A 6 -8.78 -5.35 -3.43
CA LEU A 6 -7.33 -5.27 -3.26
C LEU A 6 -6.60 -4.81 -4.53
N THR A 7 -7.25 -4.90 -5.69
CA THR A 7 -6.70 -4.44 -6.98
C THR A 7 -6.31 -2.97 -6.94
N ARG A 8 -7.01 -2.13 -6.15
CA ARG A 8 -6.63 -0.71 -5.99
C ARG A 8 -5.19 -0.53 -5.52
N PHE A 9 -4.71 -1.39 -4.61
CA PHE A 9 -3.32 -1.34 -4.15
C PHE A 9 -2.36 -1.85 -5.21
N LEU A 10 -2.68 -2.98 -5.85
CA LEU A 10 -1.84 -3.57 -6.89
C LEU A 10 -1.64 -2.60 -8.05
N SER A 11 -2.74 -2.03 -8.58
CA SER A 11 -2.67 -1.07 -9.68
C SER A 11 -1.85 0.17 -9.34
N ALA A 12 -1.97 0.70 -8.13
CA ALA A 12 -1.16 1.84 -7.69
C ALA A 12 0.33 1.47 -7.55
N GLN A 13 0.63 0.25 -7.08
CA GLN A 13 1.99 -0.25 -6.96
C GLN A 13 2.66 -0.56 -8.32
N GLU A 14 1.89 -0.78 -9.39
CA GLU A 14 2.43 -0.93 -10.74
C GLU A 14 2.70 0.41 -11.46
N ALA A 15 2.41 1.56 -10.82
CA ALA A 15 2.65 2.85 -11.44
C ALA A 15 4.15 3.05 -11.75
N PRO A 16 4.51 3.49 -12.97
CA PRO A 16 5.92 3.55 -13.38
C PRO A 16 6.71 4.67 -12.68
N ALA A 17 6.05 5.77 -12.29
CA ALA A 17 6.72 6.94 -11.72
C ALA A 17 6.76 6.93 -10.19
N ASP A 18 5.75 6.38 -9.53
CA ASP A 18 5.60 6.40 -8.07
C ASP A 18 5.07 5.06 -7.51
N GLY A 19 5.18 3.97 -8.26
CA GLY A 19 4.83 2.63 -7.80
C GLY A 19 5.87 1.99 -6.88
N TYR A 20 5.73 0.68 -6.68
CA TYR A 20 6.52 -0.10 -5.72
C TYR A 20 8.02 -0.04 -6.00
N SER A 21 8.43 -0.18 -7.27
CA SER A 21 9.85 -0.15 -7.64
C SER A 21 10.52 1.17 -7.24
N GLN A 22 9.84 2.29 -7.43
CA GLN A 22 10.34 3.61 -7.04
C GLN A 22 10.35 3.78 -5.51
N ALA A 23 9.28 3.33 -4.83
CA ALA A 23 9.21 3.37 -3.37
C ALA A 23 10.35 2.57 -2.71
N LEU A 24 10.67 1.39 -3.26
CA LEU A 24 11.75 0.55 -2.75
C LEU A 24 13.11 1.23 -2.89
N VAL A 25 13.40 1.83 -4.05
CA VAL A 25 14.65 2.60 -4.28
C VAL A 25 14.77 3.74 -3.28
N GLU A 26 13.69 4.47 -3.02
CA GLU A 26 13.68 5.60 -2.06
C GLU A 26 13.93 5.16 -0.61
N ILE A 27 13.29 4.07 -0.18
CA ILE A 27 13.49 3.51 1.15
C ILE A 27 14.93 3.02 1.32
N GLN A 28 15.46 2.29 0.34
CA GLN A 28 16.85 1.84 0.34
C GLN A 28 17.85 3.00 0.32
N SER A 29 17.49 4.12 -0.32
CA SER A 29 18.28 5.36 -0.33
C SER A 29 18.10 6.19 0.95
N GLY A 30 17.26 5.76 1.89
CA GLY A 30 17.02 6.44 3.17
C GLY A 30 16.21 7.73 3.06
N ARG A 31 15.59 8.02 1.90
CA ARG A 31 14.86 9.26 1.67
C ARG A 31 13.67 9.06 0.76
N LYS A 32 12.48 9.23 1.34
CA LYS A 32 11.21 9.31 0.59
C LYS A 32 11.10 10.66 -0.14
N ILE A 33 10.70 10.59 -1.41
CA ILE A 33 10.56 11.71 -2.35
C ILE A 33 9.15 11.70 -2.97
N HIS A 34 8.70 10.56 -3.51
CA HIS A 34 7.44 10.50 -4.28
C HIS A 34 6.20 10.19 -3.42
N HIS A 35 5.01 10.28 -4.02
CA HIS A 35 3.71 10.30 -3.35
C HIS A 35 3.04 8.92 -3.25
N TRP A 36 3.72 7.95 -2.63
CA TRP A 36 3.27 6.55 -2.62
C TRP A 36 2.81 5.98 -1.28
N ILE A 37 2.86 6.79 -0.21
CA ILE A 37 2.71 6.27 1.16
C ILE A 37 1.39 5.53 1.39
N TRP A 38 0.30 5.99 0.78
CA TRP A 38 -1.03 5.47 1.05
C TRP A 38 -1.25 4.03 0.58
N TYR A 39 -0.55 3.59 -0.47
CA TYR A 39 -0.74 2.27 -1.09
C TYR A 39 0.46 1.32 -0.91
N ILE A 40 1.58 1.83 -0.40
CA ILE A 40 2.74 1.03 0.03
C ILE A 40 2.64 0.69 1.52
N PHE A 41 2.33 1.68 2.37
CA PHE A 41 2.10 1.50 3.81
C PHE A 41 0.68 1.98 4.16
N PRO A 42 -0.37 1.23 3.76
CA PRO A 42 -1.73 1.66 4.00
C PRO A 42 -2.06 1.65 5.49
N GLN A 43 -2.78 2.68 5.92
CA GLN A 43 -3.27 2.83 7.29
C GLN A 43 -4.76 2.44 7.39
N LEU A 44 -5.30 2.39 8.61
CA LEU A 44 -6.73 2.20 8.80
C LEU A 44 -7.54 3.35 8.18
N HIS A 45 -8.65 3.00 7.54
CA HIS A 45 -9.60 3.96 6.99
C HIS A 45 -10.12 4.89 8.11
N GLY A 46 -10.15 6.20 7.82
CA GLY A 46 -10.62 7.24 8.75
C GLY A 46 -9.54 7.88 9.63
N LEU A 47 -8.31 7.36 9.64
CA LEU A 47 -7.18 8.02 10.33
C LEU A 47 -6.70 9.26 9.56
N GLY A 48 -6.57 9.14 8.24
CA GLY A 48 -6.30 10.27 7.35
C GLY A 48 -7.59 10.92 6.84
N LYS A 49 -7.49 12.20 6.45
CA LYS A 49 -8.60 12.99 5.90
C LYS A 49 -8.46 13.34 4.41
N SER A 50 -7.34 12.98 3.78
CA SER A 50 -7.14 13.23 2.35
C SER A 50 -7.89 12.21 1.50
N PRO A 51 -8.27 12.54 0.25
CA PRO A 51 -8.90 11.60 -0.66
C PRO A 51 -8.13 10.29 -0.81
N ASN A 52 -6.79 10.35 -0.94
CA ASN A 52 -5.94 9.15 -1.04
C ASN A 52 -5.95 8.32 0.25
N SER A 53 -5.93 8.97 1.43
CA SER A 53 -5.97 8.24 2.70
C SER A 53 -7.31 7.54 2.96
N MET A 54 -8.40 8.08 2.41
CA MET A 54 -9.71 7.43 2.46
C MET A 54 -9.78 6.30 1.43
N PHE A 55 -9.37 6.54 0.18
CA PHE A 55 -9.43 5.54 -0.89
C PHE A 55 -8.54 4.31 -0.63
N TYR A 56 -7.30 4.52 -0.18
CA TYR A 56 -6.37 3.43 0.14
C TYR A 56 -6.43 2.98 1.60
N GLY A 57 -7.34 3.53 2.41
CA GLY A 57 -7.53 3.09 3.78
C GLY A 57 -7.97 1.63 3.87
N ILE A 58 -7.44 0.91 4.85
CA ILE A 58 -7.83 -0.47 5.18
C ILE A 58 -9.08 -0.45 6.08
N HIS A 59 -10.13 -1.15 5.67
CA HIS A 59 -11.42 -1.24 6.37
C HIS A 59 -11.40 -2.36 7.41
N GLY A 60 -10.66 -2.10 8.49
CA GLY A 60 -10.60 -2.98 9.66
C GLY A 60 -9.85 -4.29 9.43
N LEU A 61 -9.97 -5.20 10.41
CA LEU A 61 -9.15 -6.41 10.48
C LEU A 61 -9.38 -7.37 9.31
N GLY A 62 -10.61 -7.44 8.77
CA GLY A 62 -10.93 -8.33 7.67
C GLY A 62 -10.16 -7.98 6.38
N GLU A 63 -10.12 -6.70 6.02
CA GLU A 63 -9.36 -6.25 4.85
C GLU A 63 -7.85 -6.34 5.09
N ALA A 64 -7.39 -6.04 6.30
CA ALA A 64 -5.98 -6.19 6.67
C ALA A 64 -5.49 -7.64 6.49
N LYS A 65 -6.29 -8.63 6.93
CA LYS A 65 -6.00 -10.05 6.72
C LYS A 65 -5.99 -10.40 5.24
N ALA A 66 -6.96 -9.91 4.46
CA ALA A 66 -7.01 -10.16 3.01
C ALA A 66 -5.78 -9.55 2.29
N TYR A 67 -5.36 -8.34 2.67
CA TYR A 67 -4.15 -7.69 2.16
C TYR A 67 -2.91 -8.56 2.42
N LEU A 68 -2.74 -9.07 3.64
CA LEU A 68 -1.62 -9.95 4.01
C LEU A 68 -1.73 -11.37 3.43
N SER A 69 -2.93 -11.83 3.07
CA SER A 69 -3.12 -13.11 2.37
C SER A 69 -2.82 -13.01 0.87
N ASN A 70 -2.85 -11.81 0.28
CA ASN A 70 -2.45 -11.61 -1.10
C ASN A 70 -0.92 -11.77 -1.24
N PRO A 71 -0.43 -12.68 -2.10
CA PRO A 71 0.99 -13.02 -2.16
C PRO A 71 1.88 -11.85 -2.60
N VAL A 72 1.42 -11.03 -3.55
CA VAL A 72 2.19 -9.88 -4.06
C VAL A 72 2.25 -8.78 -3.00
N LEU A 73 1.11 -8.37 -2.44
CA LEU A 73 1.04 -7.31 -1.44
C LEU A 73 1.81 -7.70 -0.16
N LYS A 74 1.70 -8.94 0.29
CA LYS A 74 2.48 -9.47 1.41
C LYS A 74 3.98 -9.42 1.13
N SER A 75 4.41 -9.95 -0.01
CA SER A 75 5.83 -10.01 -0.37
C SER A 75 6.44 -8.61 -0.39
N ARG A 76 5.75 -7.67 -1.04
CA ARG A 76 6.18 -6.27 -1.16
C ARG A 76 6.25 -5.55 0.18
N LEU A 77 5.22 -5.69 1.03
CA LEU A 77 5.21 -5.06 2.35
C LEU A 77 6.35 -5.59 3.24
N VAL A 78 6.63 -6.89 3.19
CA VAL A 78 7.73 -7.50 3.97
C VAL A 78 9.09 -7.07 3.44
N GLU A 79 9.28 -7.00 2.13
CA GLU A 79 10.54 -6.59 1.53
C GLU A 79 10.89 -5.14 1.86
N ILE A 80 9.95 -4.21 1.69
CA ILE A 80 10.20 -2.77 1.88
C ILE A 80 10.27 -2.33 3.36
N SER A 81 9.91 -3.22 4.31
CA SER A 81 9.95 -2.93 5.75
C SER A 81 11.28 -3.33 6.42
N LYS A 82 12.28 -3.76 5.65
CA LYS A 82 13.61 -4.15 6.14
C LYS A 82 14.57 -2.97 6.08
#